data_AF-A0A126PAA2-F1
#
_entry.id   AF-A0A126PAA2-F1
#
_cell.length_a   1.000
_cell.length_b   1.000
_cell.length_c   1.000
_cell.angle_alpha   90.00
_cell.angle_beta   90.00
_cell.angle_gamma   90.00
#
_symmetry.space_group_name_H-M   'P 1'
#
loop_
_entity.id
_entity.type
_entity.pdbx_description
1 polymer ?
#
loop_
_entity_poly.entity_id
_entity_poly.type
_entity_poly.pdbx_seq_one_letter_code
_entity_poly.pdbx_strand_id
1 'polypeptide(L)'
;MSTGIISLAAQAQQLAGLATGLFYVNLVAYPVLLTLLVLRLVLFPKEFWVALTSHKEGPTFLALVPATALLGSQFVQLANNHFMGNMLWLAALINWLLISY
;
A
#
# COMPACT_ATOMS: atom_id res chain seq x y z
N MET A 1 2.26 0.52 -5.81
CA MET A 1 1.80 -0.53 -6.75
C MET A 1 1.26 0.12 -8.02
N SER A 2 1.73 -0.28 -9.21
CA SER A 2 1.29 0.29 -10.49
C SER A 2 -0.20 0.03 -10.77
N THR A 3 -0.70 -1.14 -10.35
CA THR A 3 -2.12 -1.53 -10.40
C THR A 3 -3.07 -0.55 -9.72
N GLY A 4 -2.62 0.08 -8.61
CA GLY A 4 -3.40 1.10 -7.90
C GLY A 4 -3.66 2.35 -8.74
N ILE A 5 -2.60 2.83 -9.41
CA ILE A 5 -2.63 4.03 -10.23
C ILE A 5 -3.50 3.78 -11.47
N ILE A 6 -3.36 2.61 -12.10
CA ILE A 6 -4.14 2.22 -13.29
C ILE A 6 -5.63 2.11 -12.96
N SER A 7 -5.99 1.59 -11.79
CA SER A 7 -7.39 1.51 -11.34
C SER A 7 -8.01 2.90 -11.10
N LEU A 8 -7.29 3.83 -10.47
CA LEU A 8 -7.75 5.21 -10.30
C LEU A 8 -7.89 5.93 -11.66
N ALA A 9 -6.92 5.73 -12.56
CA ALA A 9 -6.99 6.28 -13.92
C ALA A 9 -8.17 5.69 -14.72
N ALA A 10 -8.43 4.39 -14.60
CA ALA A 10 -9.60 3.74 -15.21
C ALA A 10 -10.92 4.29 -14.65
N GLN A 11 -10.97 4.58 -13.35
CA GLN A 11 -12.15 5.22 -12.75
C GLN A 11 -12.37 6.65 -13.26
N ALA A 12 -11.30 7.44 -13.41
CA ALA A 12 -11.37 8.77 -14.00
C ALA A 12 -11.89 8.75 -15.45
N GLN A 13 -11.62 7.67 -16.19
CA GLN A 13 -12.11 7.42 -17.55
C GLN A 13 -13.50 6.75 -17.60
N GLN A 14 -14.21 6.68 -16.47
CA GLN A 14 -15.52 6.02 -16.33
C GLN A 14 -15.53 4.50 -16.65
N LEU A 15 -14.37 3.85 -16.70
CA LEU A 15 -14.22 2.41 -16.89
C LEU A 15 -14.39 1.66 -15.55
N ALA A 16 -15.59 1.74 -14.98
CA ALA A 16 -15.90 1.24 -13.65
C ALA A 16 -15.61 -0.27 -13.47
N GLY A 17 -15.80 -1.09 -14.51
CA GLY A 17 -15.53 -2.53 -14.46
C GLY A 17 -14.04 -2.86 -14.32
N LEU A 18 -13.17 -2.14 -15.04
CA LEU A 18 -11.72 -2.29 -14.90
C LEU A 18 -11.24 -1.75 -13.55
N ALA A 19 -11.75 -0.59 -13.14
CA ALA A 19 -11.41 0.01 -11.85
C ALA A 19 -11.69 -0.94 -10.68
N THR A 20 -12.89 -1.54 -10.66
CA THR A 20 -13.32 -2.49 -9.62
C THR A 20 -12.55 -3.81 -9.69
N GLY A 21 -12.29 -4.36 -10.87
CA GLY A 21 -11.47 -5.57 -11.03
C GLY A 21 -10.05 -5.39 -10.45
N LEU A 22 -9.37 -4.30 -10.81
CA LEU A 22 -8.04 -4.00 -10.26
C LEU A 22 -8.08 -3.64 -8.77
N PHE A 23 -9.18 -3.07 -8.28
CA PHE A 23 -9.37 -2.82 -6.85
C PHE A 23 -9.43 -4.13 -6.06
N TYR A 24 -10.19 -5.13 -6.50
CA TYR A 24 -10.22 -6.44 -5.85
C TYR A 24 -8.84 -7.13 -5.86
N VAL A 25 -8.10 -7.02 -6.97
CA VAL A 25 -6.72 -7.53 -7.04
C VAL A 25 -5.83 -6.84 -6.01
N ASN A 26 -5.90 -5.52 -5.88
CA ASN A 26 -5.14 -4.79 -4.85
C ASN A 26 -5.61 -5.14 -3.43
N LEU A 27 -6.90 -5.32 -3.23
CA LEU A 27 -7.50 -5.67 -1.95
C LEU A 27 -6.94 -7.00 -1.42
N VAL A 28 -6.59 -7.94 -2.31
CA VAL A 28 -5.96 -9.22 -1.96
C VAL A 28 -4.43 -9.10 -1.92
N ALA A 29 -3.84 -8.45 -2.92
CA ALA A 29 -2.38 -8.36 -3.04
C ALA A 29 -1.74 -7.56 -1.89
N TYR A 30 -2.39 -6.49 -1.43
CA TYR A 30 -1.87 -5.67 -0.33
C TYR A 30 -1.76 -6.42 1.01
N PRO A 31 -2.81 -7.09 1.54
CA PRO A 31 -2.67 -7.86 2.77
C PRO A 31 -1.73 -9.07 2.60
N VAL A 32 -1.64 -9.67 1.40
CA VAL A 32 -0.64 -10.72 1.13
C VAL A 32 0.79 -10.15 1.25
N LEU A 33 1.06 -8.98 0.67
CA LEU A 33 2.36 -8.33 0.81
C LEU A 33 2.63 -7.88 2.25
N LEU A 34 1.62 -7.36 2.95
CA LEU A 34 1.73 -6.94 4.34
C LEU A 34 2.03 -8.14 5.26
N THR A 35 1.32 -9.26 5.07
CA THR A 35 1.56 -10.48 5.85
C THR A 35 2.94 -11.06 5.58
N LEU A 36 3.41 -11.07 4.34
CA LEU A 36 4.80 -11.46 4.01
C LEU A 36 5.83 -10.53 4.66
N LEU A 37 5.56 -9.22 4.68
CA LEU A 37 6.42 -8.24 5.36
C LEU A 37 6.48 -8.48 6.86
N VAL A 38 5.33 -8.66 7.51
CA VAL A 38 5.24 -8.95 8.95
C VAL A 38 5.90 -10.29 9.27
N LEU A 39 5.68 -11.31 8.43
CA LEU A 39 6.33 -12.61 8.56
C LEU A 39 7.85 -12.47 8.46
N ARG A 40 8.36 -11.67 7.51
CA ARG A 40 9.80 -11.37 7.39
C ARG A 40 10.33 -10.62 8.62
N LEU A 41 9.54 -9.72 9.20
CA LEU A 41 9.89 -8.99 10.41
C LEU A 41 9.97 -9.90 11.65
N VAL A 42 9.05 -10.87 11.78
CA VAL A 42 9.01 -11.82 12.91
C VAL A 42 10.06 -12.92 12.77
N LEU A 43 10.22 -13.49 11.57
CA LEU A 43 11.17 -14.58 11.32
C LEU A 43 12.61 -14.10 11.17
N PHE A 44 12.83 -12.90 10.59
CA PHE A 44 14.14 -12.36 10.27
C PHE A 44 14.32 -10.91 10.72
N PRO A 45 14.11 -10.59 12.02
CA PRO A 45 14.19 -9.21 12.51
C PRO A 45 15.58 -8.60 12.30
N LYS A 46 16.66 -9.36 12.50
CA LYS A 46 18.04 -8.87 12.29
C LYS A 46 18.31 -8.48 10.84
N GLU A 47 17.91 -9.32 9.89
CA GLU A 47 18.07 -9.05 8.46
C GLU A 47 17.18 -7.89 8.01
N PHE A 48 15.98 -7.77 8.59
CA PHE A 48 15.08 -6.65 8.35
C PHE A 48 15.69 -5.31 8.79
N TRP A 49 16.28 -5.23 9.99
CA TRP A 49 16.95 -4.02 10.47
C TRP A 49 18.17 -3.65 9.62
N VAL A 50 18.95 -4.64 9.17
CA VAL A 50 20.09 -4.42 8.27
C VAL A 50 19.61 -3.97 6.89
N ALA A 51 18.51 -4.54 6.37
CA ALA A 51 17.90 -4.12 5.11
C ALA A 51 17.34 -2.69 5.19
N LEU A 52 16.73 -2.32 6.32
CA LEU A 52 16.16 -0.99 6.55
C LEU A 52 17.24 0.09 6.63
N THR A 53 18.37 -0.20 7.30
CA THR A 53 19.52 0.72 7.43
C THR A 53 20.47 0.68 6.22
N SER A 54 20.33 -0.33 5.36
CA SER A 54 21.08 -0.42 4.10
C SER A 54 20.55 0.59 3.09
N HIS A 55 21.44 1.46 2.59
CA HIS A 55 21.14 2.45 1.55
C HIS A 55 20.57 1.85 0.25
N LYS A 56 20.75 0.54 0.02
CA LYS A 56 20.22 -0.14 -1.18
C LYS A 56 18.79 -0.65 -1.03
N GLU A 57 18.39 -1.09 0.17
CA GLU A 57 17.09 -1.74 0.41
C GLU A 57 16.11 -0.85 1.17
N GLY A 58 16.60 0.12 1.95
CA GLY A 58 15.79 1.15 2.62
C GLY A 58 14.75 1.83 1.71
N PRO A 59 15.10 2.26 0.49
CA PRO A 59 14.14 2.88 -0.43
C PRO A 59 13.00 1.95 -0.87
N THR A 60 13.21 0.62 -0.83
CA THR A 60 12.17 -0.35 -1.22
C THR A 60 11.04 -0.39 -0.20
N PHE A 61 11.32 -0.11 1.07
CA PHE A 61 10.30 0.01 2.13
C PHE A 61 9.42 1.25 1.95
N LEU A 62 9.94 2.33 1.35
CA LEU A 62 9.14 3.51 1.02
C LEU A 62 8.03 3.20 0.02
N ALA A 63 8.09 2.09 -0.74
CA ALA A 63 7.03 1.68 -1.66
C ALA A 63 5.72 1.26 -0.94
N LEU A 64 5.79 0.93 0.36
CA LEU A 64 4.61 0.61 1.16
C LEU A 64 3.74 1.83 1.43
N VAL A 65 4.34 3.01 1.60
CA VAL A 65 3.61 4.27 1.85
C VAL A 65 2.64 4.60 0.71
N PRO A 66 3.09 4.76 -0.56
CA PRO A 66 2.18 5.03 -1.66
C PRO A 66 1.24 3.84 -1.91
N ALA A 67 1.65 2.58 -1.67
CA ALA A 67 0.75 1.44 -1.81
C ALA A 67 -0.46 1.53 -0.85
N THR A 68 -0.21 1.90 0.41
CA THR A 68 -1.25 2.03 1.44
C THR A 68 -2.15 3.23 1.16
N ALA A 69 -1.56 4.37 0.78
CA ALA A 69 -2.30 5.58 0.42
C ALA A 69 -3.18 5.36 -0.83
N LEU A 70 -2.65 4.71 -1.87
CA LEU A 70 -3.40 4.36 -3.09
C LEU A 70 -4.60 3.48 -2.79
N LEU A 71 -4.44 2.49 -1.92
CA LEU A 71 -5.53 1.58 -1.53
C LEU A 71 -6.60 2.32 -0.71
N GLY A 72 -6.19 3.24 0.17
CA GLY A 72 -7.09 4.17 0.86
C GLY A 72 -7.89 5.05 -0.10
N SER A 73 -7.23 5.65 -1.11
CA SER A 73 -7.91 6.44 -2.15
C SER A 73 -8.91 5.61 -2.96
N GLN A 74 -8.60 4.35 -3.26
CA GLN A 74 -9.54 3.44 -3.92
C GLN A 74 -10.76 3.13 -3.05
N PHE A 75 -10.60 2.96 -1.74
CA PHE A 75 -11.73 2.80 -0.82
C PHE A 75 -12.65 4.03 -0.78
N VAL A 76 -12.06 5.23 -0.83
CA VAL A 76 -12.85 6.48 -0.90
C VAL A 76 -13.59 6.61 -2.22
N GLN A 77 -12.94 6.34 -3.35
CA GLN A 77 -13.53 6.59 -4.67
C GLN A 77 -14.43 5.45 -5.18
N LEU A 78 -14.12 4.19 -4.89
CA LEU A 78 -14.90 3.04 -5.37
C LEU A 78 -15.94 2.55 -4.35
N ALA A 79 -15.57 2.47 -3.07
CA ALA A 79 -16.43 1.92 -2.03
C ALA A 79 -17.22 2.98 -1.26
N ASN A 80 -17.00 4.27 -1.57
CA ASN A 80 -17.56 5.43 -0.85
C ASN A 80 -17.37 5.36 0.68
N ASN A 81 -16.35 4.60 1.12
CA ASN A 81 -16.11 4.31 2.52
C ASN A 81 -14.95 5.17 3.02
N HIS A 82 -15.30 6.40 3.38
CA HIS A 82 -14.38 7.40 3.89
C HIS A 82 -13.67 6.95 5.18
N PHE A 83 -14.32 6.13 6.01
CA PHE A 83 -13.74 5.67 7.27
C PHE A 83 -12.51 4.78 7.02
N MET A 84 -12.64 3.74 6.19
CA MET A 84 -11.52 2.88 5.82
C MET A 84 -10.41 3.67 5.11
N GLY A 85 -10.79 4.57 4.19
CA GLY A 85 -9.84 5.41 3.47
C GLY A 85 -8.98 6.27 4.39
N ASN A 86 -9.59 6.88 5.40
CA ASN A 86 -8.88 7.75 6.34
C ASN A 86 -7.97 6.96 7.29
N MET A 87 -8.38 5.77 7.74
CA MET A 87 -7.52 4.88 8.53
C MET A 87 -6.27 4.45 7.74
N LEU A 88 -6.45 4.03 6.48
CA LEU A 88 -5.35 3.65 5.59
C LEU A 88 -4.42 4.82 5.31
N TRP A 89 -4.97 6.02 5.16
CA TRP A 89 -4.18 7.24 4.98
C TRP A 89 -3.32 7.57 6.21
N LEU A 90 -3.89 7.50 7.42
CA LEU A 90 -3.14 7.67 8.66
C LEU A 90 -2.04 6.60 8.82
N ALA A 91 -2.35 5.34 8.51
CA ALA A 91 -1.37 4.26 8.54
C ALA A 91 -0.21 4.50 7.57
N ALA A 92 -0.51 5.00 6.36
CA ALA A 92 0.51 5.39 5.38
C ALA A 92 1.42 6.51 5.92
N LEU A 93 0.83 7.51 6.60
CA LEU A 93 1.56 8.65 7.15
C LEU A 93 2.48 8.23 8.31
N ILE A 94 1.99 7.38 9.21
CA ILE A 94 2.81 6.82 10.30
C ILE A 94 3.97 6.01 9.74
N ASN A 95 3.71 5.14 8.76
CA ASN A 95 4.74 4.33 8.13
C ASN A 95 5.77 5.20 7.39
N TRP A 96 5.33 6.30 6.77
CA TRP A 96 6.23 7.26 6.14
C TRP A 96 7.17 7.95 7.12
N LEU A 97 6.63 8.40 8.27
CA LEU A 97 7.43 9.01 9.33
C LEU A 97 8.44 8.02 9.93
N LEU A 98 8.05 6.77 10.15
CA LEU A 98 8.91 5.73 10.69
C LEU A 98 10.05 5.32 9.75
N ILE A 99 9.85 5.38 8.43
CA ILE A 99 10.87 4.98 7.45
C ILE A 99 11.77 6.17 7.08
N SER A 100 11.25 7.40 7.13
CA SER A 100 12.02 8.60 6.75
C SER A 100 12.92 9.15 7.85
N TYR A 101 12.72 8.72 9.10
CA TYR A 101 13.40 9.24 10.30
C TYR A 101 14.12 8.13 11.04
#